data_AF-A0A835DLH7-F1
#
_entry.id   AF-A0A835DLH7-F1
#
_cell.length_a   1.000
_cell.length_b   1.000
_cell.length_c   1.000
_cell.angle_alpha   90.00
_cell.angle_beta   90.00
_cell.angle_gamma   90.00
#
_symmetry.space_group_name_H-M   'P 1'
#
loop_
_entity.id
_entity.type
_entity.pdbx_description
1 polymer ?
#
loop_
_entity_poly.entity_id
_entity_poly.type
_entity_poly.pdbx_seq_one_letter_code
_entity_poly.pdbx_strand_id
1 'polypeptide(L)'
;MLVLSRPNLKIPDKYTFTFVITACSRHPMMVNYGESAHGMVIKNRYESDMFVGNSLLSMYTIFSKMEGARRVFDEMPQRDVVTWTSLVSGYAKCGDLDTAQNLFDKMPERNDVSWAVMIAGYVGGGKYTDALRHFNDMLYDDKVKVNEAVIVCVLSACAHLGAIDQGKWVHVYIDKSEVAVSSNILTALIDMYAKCGRIDCAKRVFNRISERDVFMWTSMISGLSMHGLGKDALQIFSQMLAEGIKPDNITLLGVLNGCSHSGLVAEGCSIFYNMEPLWGIVPKIAHYGCLIDLLGRAGQLIRAFEVVKSMPIEPDVVIWRALLSSCRIHCDVGLGERIIDHIAQLDPSNHGGGHVLLSNLYAAIGHWDKVAGARNMMSEIGVELSPGCSWIEVDGVIHEFFAADRLHPRIVEIHKKLNEVLQRISMKGFYIPNTKQVLFDLSEEEKEQAVSWHSEKLAVAFGLLNTEVGTPIRIVKNLRICEDCHCAMKAISRVFSREIVVRDRSRFHTFREGNCSCSDYW
;
A
#
# COMPACT_ATOMS: atom_id res chain seq x y z
N MET A 1 5.40 53.77 46.56
CA MET A 1 6.03 52.57 47.18
C MET A 1 5.31 51.35 46.63
N LEU A 2 5.89 50.40 45.89
CA LEU A 2 7.26 50.07 45.56
C LEU A 2 7.26 49.60 44.09
N VAL A 3 7.96 50.34 43.23
CA VAL A 3 8.47 49.79 41.97
C VAL A 3 9.55 48.79 42.40
N LEU A 4 9.22 47.50 42.41
CA LEU A 4 10.22 46.45 42.37
C LEU A 4 10.69 46.35 40.92
N SER A 5 11.55 47.29 40.53
CA SER A 5 12.40 47.16 39.36
C SER A 5 13.28 45.92 39.59
N ARG A 6 12.87 44.78 39.03
CA ARG A 6 13.74 43.60 38.90
C ARG A 6 14.82 43.96 37.87
N PRO A 7 16.07 44.26 38.27
CA PRO A 7 17.00 44.97 37.38
C PRO A 7 17.64 44.10 36.29
N ASN A 8 17.12 42.90 36.01
CA ASN A 8 17.72 41.96 35.05
C ASN A 8 16.69 40.96 34.43
N LEU A 9 15.40 41.32 34.33
CA LEU A 9 14.52 40.50 33.48
C LEU A 9 14.84 40.80 32.02
N LYS A 10 15.64 39.93 31.39
CA LYS A 10 15.80 39.94 29.93
C LYS A 10 14.42 39.79 29.31
N ILE A 11 13.99 40.79 28.55
CA ILE A 11 12.75 40.75 27.80
C ILE A 11 12.93 39.68 26.70
N PRO A 12 11.99 38.73 26.55
CA PRO A 12 12.05 37.75 25.48
C PRO A 12 12.18 38.44 24.11
N ASP A 13 13.13 37.99 23.32
CA ASP A 13 13.32 38.43 21.93
C ASP A 13 12.79 37.39 20.94
N LYS A 14 12.86 37.71 19.64
CA LYS A 14 12.43 36.81 18.56
C LYS A 14 13.11 35.43 18.60
N TYR A 15 14.37 35.35 19.03
CA TYR A 15 15.10 34.09 19.13
C TYR A 15 14.59 33.25 20.30
N THR A 16 14.33 33.90 21.44
CA THR A 16 13.71 33.27 22.63
C THR A 16 12.39 32.61 22.23
N PHE A 17 11.51 33.33 21.54
CA PHE A 17 10.23 32.76 21.09
C PHE A 17 10.41 31.61 20.10
N THR A 18 11.28 31.77 19.10
CA THR A 18 11.60 30.72 18.12
C THR A 18 11.97 29.41 18.83
N PHE A 19 12.92 29.45 19.77
CA PHE A 19 13.35 28.25 20.49
C PHE A 19 12.27 27.66 21.40
N VAL A 20 11.49 28.49 22.09
CA VAL A 20 10.39 28.02 22.94
C VAL A 20 9.33 27.31 22.10
N ILE A 21 8.93 27.91 20.97
CA ILE A 21 7.93 27.32 20.05
C ILE A 21 8.44 26.01 19.46
N THR A 22 9.69 25.97 19.00
CA THR A 22 10.30 24.74 18.49
C THR A 22 10.39 23.66 19.57
N ALA A 23 10.64 24.02 20.84
CA ALA A 23 10.62 23.06 21.94
C ALA A 23 9.22 22.50 22.19
N CYS A 24 8.17 23.34 22.16
CA CYS A 24 6.78 22.88 22.24
C CYS A 24 6.42 21.94 21.09
N SER A 25 6.99 22.15 19.91
CA SER A 25 6.75 21.34 18.71
C SER A 25 7.34 19.93 18.79
N ARG A 26 8.18 19.62 19.78
CA ARG A 26 8.79 18.29 19.92
C ARG A 26 7.84 17.21 20.42
N HIS A 27 6.73 17.59 21.04
CA HIS A 27 5.76 16.63 21.57
C HIS A 27 4.33 17.07 21.27
N PRO A 28 3.53 16.26 20.54
CA PRO A 28 2.14 16.59 20.18
C PRO A 28 1.19 16.85 21.36
N MET A 29 1.61 16.58 22.59
CA MET A 29 0.82 16.82 23.82
C MET A 29 1.07 18.20 24.43
N MET A 30 2.01 18.98 23.88
CA MET A 30 2.33 20.33 24.36
C MET A 30 1.46 21.41 23.71
N VAL A 31 0.32 21.05 23.10
CA VAL A 31 -0.56 21.98 22.36
C VAL A 31 -0.90 23.22 23.20
N ASN A 32 -1.34 23.02 24.44
CA ASN A 32 -1.71 24.13 25.34
C ASN A 32 -0.54 25.07 25.63
N TYR A 33 0.68 24.53 25.74
CA TYR A 33 1.89 25.32 25.95
C TYR A 33 2.29 26.07 24.68
N GLY A 34 2.14 25.45 23.51
CA GLY A 34 2.38 26.10 22.21
C GLY A 34 1.40 27.25 21.95
N GLU A 35 0.12 27.07 22.25
CA GLU A 35 -0.89 28.12 22.16
C GLU A 35 -0.64 29.26 23.16
N SER A 36 -0.19 28.92 24.39
CA SER A 36 0.23 29.92 25.37
C SER A 36 1.47 30.70 24.91
N ALA A 37 2.44 30.03 24.28
CA ALA A 37 3.61 30.67 23.69
C ALA A 37 3.21 31.60 22.54
N HIS A 38 2.26 31.20 21.70
CA HIS A 38 1.70 32.06 20.65
C HIS A 38 1.02 33.31 21.23
N GLY A 39 0.20 33.16 22.28
CA GLY A 39 -0.37 34.32 22.98
C GLY A 39 0.69 35.28 23.53
N MET A 40 1.83 34.76 24.00
CA MET A 40 2.97 35.57 24.44
C MET A 40 3.69 36.26 23.29
N VAL A 41 3.79 35.64 22.11
CA VAL A 41 4.32 36.29 20.89
C VAL A 41 3.50 37.54 20.55
N ILE A 42 2.17 37.40 20.50
CA ILE A 42 1.24 38.51 20.21
C ILE A 42 1.39 39.61 21.27
N LYS A 43 1.42 39.23 22.56
CA LYS A 43 1.56 40.19 23.66
C LYS A 43 2.86 40.99 23.60
N ASN A 44 3.93 40.42 23.03
CA ASN A 44 5.24 41.05 22.89
C ASN A 44 5.49 41.65 21.49
N ARG A 45 4.48 41.69 20.61
CA ARG A 45 4.53 42.31 19.27
C ARG A 45 5.50 41.66 18.29
N TYR A 46 5.66 40.34 18.38
CA TYR A 46 6.52 39.56 17.48
C TYR A 46 5.72 38.73 16.44
N GLU A 47 4.41 38.92 16.34
CA GLU A 47 3.53 38.21 15.40
C GLU A 47 3.86 38.50 13.92
N SER A 48 4.45 39.65 13.62
CA SER A 48 4.88 40.02 12.27
C SER A 48 6.31 39.56 11.93
N ASP A 49 7.06 38.97 12.87
CA ASP A 49 8.42 38.50 12.62
C ASP A 49 8.40 37.18 11.84
N MET A 50 9.16 37.12 10.74
CA MET A 50 9.16 35.98 9.81
C MET A 50 9.65 34.67 10.45
N PHE A 51 10.66 34.71 11.32
CA PHE A 51 11.21 33.51 11.96
C PHE A 51 10.26 32.96 13.02
N VAL A 52 9.64 33.86 13.78
CA VAL A 52 8.61 33.51 14.76
C VAL A 52 7.38 32.95 14.06
N GLY A 53 6.91 33.60 12.98
CA GLY A 53 5.81 33.13 12.15
C GLY A 53 6.05 31.74 11.56
N ASN A 54 7.21 31.48 10.96
CA ASN A 54 7.58 30.15 10.46
C ASN A 54 7.60 29.09 11.57
N SER A 55 8.09 29.45 12.77
CA SER A 55 8.10 28.54 13.92
C SER A 55 6.69 28.21 14.43
N LEU A 56 5.81 29.22 14.53
CA LEU A 56 4.41 29.05 14.90
C LEU A 56 3.66 28.20 13.88
N LEU A 57 3.90 28.45 12.60
CA LEU A 57 3.31 27.69 11.51
C LEU A 57 3.71 26.22 11.59
N SER A 58 5.01 25.93 11.70
CA SER A 58 5.51 24.56 11.90
C SER A 58 4.90 23.90 13.14
N MET A 59 4.81 24.62 14.25
CA MET A 59 4.22 24.12 15.50
C MET A 59 2.75 23.71 15.33
N TYR A 60 1.91 24.56 14.73
CA TYR A 60 0.52 24.24 14.48
C TYR A 60 0.33 23.09 13.50
N THR A 61 1.17 22.99 12.45
CA THR A 61 1.12 21.85 11.52
C THR A 61 1.47 20.53 12.20
N ILE A 62 2.45 20.51 13.11
CA ILE A 62 2.82 19.33 13.91
C ILE A 62 1.67 18.91 14.82
N PHE A 63 0.94 19.88 15.39
CA PHE A 63 -0.24 19.62 16.20
C PHE A 63 -1.49 19.27 15.39
N SER A 64 -1.39 19.22 14.05
CA SER A 64 -2.53 19.02 13.14
C SER A 64 -3.67 20.04 13.36
N LYS A 65 -3.33 21.25 13.84
CA LYS A 65 -4.26 22.36 14.07
C LYS A 65 -4.23 23.32 12.89
N MET A 66 -4.75 22.87 11.75
CA MET A 66 -4.62 23.57 10.48
C MET A 66 -5.31 24.93 10.44
N GLU A 67 -6.40 25.13 11.19
CA GLU A 67 -7.04 26.44 11.39
C GLU A 67 -6.06 27.48 11.99
N GLY A 68 -5.32 27.08 13.03
CA GLY A 68 -4.32 27.95 13.66
C GLY A 68 -3.13 28.21 12.75
N ALA A 69 -2.67 27.18 12.04
CA ALA A 69 -1.60 27.30 11.04
C ALA A 69 -2.01 28.28 9.94
N ARG A 70 -3.24 28.17 9.43
CA ARG A 70 -3.78 29.02 8.38
C ARG A 70 -3.90 30.48 8.83
N ARG A 71 -4.37 30.71 10.06
CA ARG A 71 -4.44 32.06 10.63
C ARG A 71 -3.08 32.73 10.71
N VAL A 72 -2.07 32.03 11.26
CA VAL A 72 -0.69 32.55 11.32
C VAL A 72 -0.19 32.90 9.93
N PHE A 73 -0.41 32.01 8.95
CA PHE A 73 -0.02 32.24 7.56
C PHE A 73 -0.69 33.49 6.97
N ASP A 74 -2.00 33.65 7.15
CA ASP A 74 -2.76 34.78 6.59
C ASP A 74 -2.38 36.12 7.24
N GLU A 75 -2.01 36.13 8.53
CA GLU A 75 -1.57 37.32 9.28
C GLU A 75 -0.12 37.74 8.97
N MET A 76 0.73 36.84 8.46
CA MET A 76 2.13 37.16 8.11
C MET A 76 2.20 38.19 6.96
N PRO A 77 2.94 39.31 7.12
CA PRO A 77 3.04 40.35 6.10
C PRO A 77 3.90 39.95 4.90
N GLN A 78 4.88 39.06 5.11
CA GLN A 78 5.73 38.48 4.08
C GLN A 78 5.81 36.96 4.29
N ARG A 79 5.90 36.22 3.19
CA ARG A 79 5.90 34.74 3.19
C ARG A 79 6.99 34.26 2.25
N ASP A 80 7.95 33.53 2.80
CA ASP A 80 9.02 32.92 2.02
C ASP A 80 8.65 31.49 1.63
N VAL A 81 9.52 30.83 0.86
CA VAL A 81 9.31 29.44 0.41
C VAL A 81 9.12 28.49 1.60
N VAL A 82 9.76 28.75 2.75
CA VAL A 82 9.62 27.92 3.96
C VAL A 82 8.24 28.09 4.58
N THR A 83 7.70 29.31 4.62
CA THR A 83 6.33 29.60 5.08
C THR A 83 5.31 28.80 4.26
N TRP A 84 5.37 28.91 2.93
CA TRP A 84 4.47 28.18 2.03
C TRP A 84 4.63 26.66 2.16
N THR A 85 5.85 26.16 2.14
CA THR A 85 6.16 24.72 2.20
C THR A 85 5.66 24.09 3.51
N SER A 86 5.77 24.81 4.63
CA SER A 86 5.28 24.32 5.93
C SER A 86 3.76 24.14 5.94
N LEU A 87 3.02 25.11 5.38
CA LEU A 87 1.56 25.02 5.31
C LEU A 87 1.11 23.92 4.35
N VAL A 88 1.74 23.80 3.16
CA VAL A 88 1.50 22.69 2.22
C VAL A 88 1.76 21.34 2.90
N SER A 89 2.87 21.20 3.63
CA SER A 89 3.20 19.97 4.35
C SER A 89 2.16 19.63 5.41
N GLY A 90 1.62 20.62 6.12
CA GLY A 90 0.57 20.40 7.11
C GLY A 90 -0.69 19.81 6.50
N TYR A 91 -1.23 20.45 5.45
CA TYR A 91 -2.43 19.95 4.77
C TYR A 91 -2.21 18.57 4.14
N ALA A 92 -1.06 18.35 3.49
CA ALA A 92 -0.71 17.06 2.90
C ALA A 92 -0.66 15.94 3.96
N LYS A 93 -0.08 16.19 5.14
CA LYS A 93 -0.05 15.23 6.26
C LYS A 93 -1.42 14.97 6.87
N CYS A 94 -2.34 15.93 6.81
CA CYS A 94 -3.73 15.75 7.23
C CYS A 94 -4.60 15.03 6.18
N GLY A 95 -4.04 14.70 5.01
CA GLY A 95 -4.76 14.04 3.91
C GLY A 95 -5.59 15.00 3.04
N ASP A 96 -5.61 16.30 3.34
CA ASP A 96 -6.26 17.32 2.52
C ASP A 96 -5.33 17.75 1.37
N LEU A 97 -5.18 16.84 0.41
CA LEU A 97 -4.31 17.06 -0.76
C LEU A 97 -4.84 18.14 -1.70
N ASP A 98 -6.15 18.41 -1.71
CA ASP A 98 -6.73 19.41 -2.59
C ASP A 98 -6.37 20.82 -2.10
N THR A 99 -6.46 21.08 -0.79
CA THR A 99 -5.96 22.35 -0.23
C THR A 99 -4.44 22.47 -0.37
N ALA A 100 -3.70 21.36 -0.16
CA ALA A 100 -2.25 21.36 -0.34
C ALA A 100 -1.85 21.73 -1.78
N GLN A 101 -2.51 21.13 -2.79
CA GLN A 101 -2.28 21.44 -4.21
C GLN A 101 -2.61 22.91 -4.51
N ASN A 102 -3.77 23.38 -4.07
CA ASN A 102 -4.19 24.78 -4.28
C ASN A 102 -3.19 25.80 -3.70
N LEU A 103 -2.57 25.46 -2.56
CA LEU A 103 -1.51 26.28 -1.96
C LEU A 103 -0.21 26.17 -2.74
N PHE A 104 0.17 24.95 -3.14
CA PHE A 104 1.36 24.68 -3.94
C PHE A 104 1.32 25.42 -5.27
N ASP A 105 0.18 25.46 -5.95
CA ASP A 105 -0.04 26.17 -7.22
C ASP A 105 0.14 27.69 -7.09
N LYS A 106 -0.21 28.25 -5.92
CA LYS A 106 -0.09 29.68 -5.60
C LYS A 106 1.30 30.09 -5.13
N MET A 107 2.21 29.15 -4.91
CA MET A 107 3.58 29.46 -4.46
C MET A 107 4.31 30.32 -5.51
N PRO A 108 4.83 31.51 -5.14
CA PRO A 108 5.58 32.35 -6.06
C PRO A 108 6.89 31.71 -6.53
N GLU A 109 7.54 30.97 -5.63
CA GLU A 109 8.77 30.23 -5.87
C GLU A 109 8.66 28.83 -5.26
N ARG A 110 9.19 27.84 -5.97
CA ARG A 110 9.27 26.44 -5.54
C ARG A 110 10.74 26.02 -5.48
N ASN A 111 11.08 25.24 -4.47
CA ASN A 111 12.39 24.59 -4.34
C ASN A 111 12.22 23.07 -4.21
N ASP A 112 13.36 22.37 -4.12
CA ASP A 112 13.43 20.91 -4.01
C ASP A 112 12.64 20.37 -2.82
N VAL A 113 12.61 21.09 -1.69
CA VAL A 113 11.83 20.72 -0.50
C VAL A 113 10.33 20.82 -0.75
N SER A 114 9.86 21.90 -1.38
CA SER A 114 8.43 22.09 -1.67
C SER A 114 7.89 21.02 -2.61
N TRP A 115 8.66 20.66 -3.65
CA TRP A 115 8.34 19.53 -4.54
C TRP A 115 8.34 18.20 -3.79
N ALA A 116 9.35 17.95 -2.95
CA ALA A 116 9.43 16.73 -2.14
C ALA A 116 8.20 16.56 -1.23
N VAL A 117 7.74 17.64 -0.60
CA VAL A 117 6.54 17.63 0.25
C VAL A 117 5.29 17.28 -0.56
N MET A 118 5.11 17.86 -1.75
CA MET A 118 3.93 17.59 -2.57
C MET A 118 3.92 16.15 -3.09
N ILE A 119 5.06 15.68 -3.63
CA ILE A 119 5.22 14.30 -4.12
C ILE A 119 5.02 13.30 -2.98
N ALA A 120 5.64 13.52 -1.81
CA ALA A 120 5.44 12.66 -0.64
C ALA A 120 3.99 12.68 -0.15
N GLY A 121 3.31 13.82 -0.22
CA GLY A 121 1.88 13.95 0.08
C GLY A 121 1.02 13.05 -0.81
N TYR A 122 1.24 13.09 -2.13
CA TYR A 122 0.54 12.23 -3.07
C TYR A 122 0.83 10.74 -2.86
N VAL A 123 2.08 10.37 -2.59
CA VAL A 123 2.45 8.98 -2.24
C VAL A 123 1.76 8.53 -0.95
N GLY A 124 1.77 9.37 0.09
CA GLY A 124 1.11 9.09 1.37
C GLY A 124 -0.42 8.96 1.24
N GLY A 125 -1.03 9.71 0.32
CA GLY A 125 -2.44 9.61 -0.04
C GLY A 125 -2.78 8.48 -1.02
N GLY A 126 -1.81 7.66 -1.45
CA GLY A 126 -2.01 6.57 -2.40
C GLY A 126 -2.28 7.01 -3.85
N LYS A 127 -2.11 8.30 -4.17
CA LYS A 127 -2.29 8.89 -5.49
C LYS A 127 -0.96 8.86 -6.27
N TYR A 128 -0.48 7.65 -6.57
CA TYR A 128 0.87 7.44 -7.12
C TYR A 128 1.05 8.01 -8.53
N THR A 129 0.01 8.02 -9.36
CA THR A 129 0.05 8.60 -10.72
C THR A 129 0.26 10.11 -10.68
N ASP A 130 -0.42 10.81 -9.77
CA ASP A 130 -0.23 12.24 -9.53
C ASP A 130 1.17 12.54 -9.00
N ALA A 131 1.73 11.68 -8.14
CA ALA A 131 3.10 11.82 -7.64
C ALA A 131 4.12 11.78 -8.79
N LEU A 132 3.96 10.85 -9.73
CA LEU A 132 4.85 10.73 -10.91
C LEU A 132 4.66 11.89 -11.89
N ARG A 133 3.43 12.40 -12.05
CA ARG A 133 3.17 13.63 -12.81
C ARG A 133 3.95 14.81 -12.23
N HIS A 134 3.85 15.04 -10.92
CA HIS A 134 4.57 16.13 -10.25
C HIS A 134 6.09 15.96 -10.31
N PHE A 135 6.59 14.73 -10.29
CA PHE A 135 8.01 14.49 -10.54
C PHE A 135 8.42 14.91 -11.95
N ASN A 136 7.62 14.59 -12.98
CA ASN A 136 7.89 15.06 -14.34
C ASN A 136 7.82 16.60 -14.41
N ASP A 137 6.84 17.23 -13.77
CA ASP A 137 6.73 18.69 -13.73
C ASP A 137 7.95 19.33 -13.04
N MET A 138 8.46 18.72 -11.97
CA MET A 138 9.70 19.14 -11.30
C MET A 138 10.92 19.04 -12.23
N LEU A 139 10.99 18.00 -13.07
CA LEU A 139 12.10 17.82 -14.03
C LEU A 139 12.11 18.87 -15.15
N TYR A 140 10.98 19.52 -15.44
CA TYR A 140 10.90 20.64 -16.37
C TYR A 140 11.31 21.98 -15.73
N ASP A 141 11.48 22.04 -14.40
CA ASP A 141 11.95 23.22 -13.70
C ASP A 141 13.49 23.20 -13.57
N ASP A 142 14.17 23.80 -14.57
CA ASP A 142 15.64 23.85 -14.65
C ASP A 142 16.33 24.46 -13.41
N LYS A 143 15.59 25.15 -12.55
CA LYS A 143 16.13 25.78 -11.33
C LYS A 143 16.19 24.83 -10.14
N VAL A 144 15.53 23.68 -10.21
CA VAL A 144 15.37 22.77 -9.07
C VAL A 144 16.10 21.45 -9.34
N LYS A 145 17.04 21.11 -8.47
CA LYS A 145 17.69 19.79 -8.49
C LYS A 145 16.85 18.77 -7.72
N VAL A 146 16.78 17.55 -8.26
CA VAL A 146 16.16 16.41 -7.58
C VAL A 146 17.00 16.03 -6.36
N ASN A 147 16.34 15.87 -5.21
CA ASN A 147 16.98 15.40 -3.98
C ASN A 147 16.62 13.93 -3.68
N GLU A 148 17.31 13.34 -2.70
CA GLU A 148 17.11 11.95 -2.28
C GLU A 148 15.65 11.64 -1.90
N ALA A 149 14.98 12.55 -1.19
CA ALA A 149 13.61 12.35 -0.71
C ALA A 149 12.63 12.18 -1.87
N VAL A 150 12.78 12.98 -2.94
CA VAL A 150 11.98 12.84 -4.16
C VAL A 150 12.23 11.49 -4.82
N ILE A 151 13.50 11.07 -4.97
CA ILE A 151 13.86 9.80 -5.60
C ILE A 151 13.21 8.62 -4.87
N VAL A 152 13.30 8.58 -3.54
CA VAL A 152 12.69 7.52 -2.73
C VAL A 152 11.16 7.49 -2.91
N CYS A 153 10.51 8.65 -2.93
CA CYS A 153 9.06 8.74 -3.15
C CYS A 153 8.65 8.27 -4.56
N VAL A 154 9.41 8.67 -5.58
CA VAL A 154 9.17 8.29 -6.98
C VAL A 154 9.37 6.78 -7.18
N LEU A 155 10.45 6.21 -6.64
CA LEU A 155 10.69 4.76 -6.69
C LEU A 155 9.56 3.99 -5.98
N SER A 156 9.07 4.50 -4.85
CA SER A 156 7.90 3.95 -4.16
C SER A 156 6.63 4.01 -5.03
N ALA A 157 6.35 5.15 -5.66
CA ALA A 157 5.23 5.30 -6.58
C ALA A 157 5.31 4.31 -7.76
N CYS A 158 6.49 4.16 -8.37
CA CYS A 158 6.74 3.15 -9.40
C CYS A 158 6.48 1.74 -8.88
N ALA A 159 6.95 1.41 -7.68
CA ALA A 159 6.75 0.12 -7.04
C ALA A 159 5.26 -0.21 -6.86
N HIS A 160 4.47 0.77 -6.39
CA HIS A 160 3.04 0.63 -6.15
C HIS A 160 2.22 0.50 -7.43
N LEU A 161 2.59 1.20 -8.51
CA LEU A 161 1.92 1.11 -9.81
C LEU A 161 2.43 -0.05 -10.67
N GLY A 162 3.58 -0.64 -10.34
CA GLY A 162 4.26 -1.60 -11.20
C GLY A 162 4.87 -0.96 -12.45
N ALA A 163 5.20 0.34 -12.39
CA ALA A 163 5.77 1.11 -13.48
C ALA A 163 7.27 0.81 -13.63
N ILE A 164 7.59 -0.31 -14.27
CA ILE A 164 8.94 -0.83 -14.44
C ILE A 164 9.77 0.04 -15.37
N ASP A 165 9.20 0.62 -16.41
CA ASP A 165 9.98 1.41 -17.38
C ASP A 165 10.33 2.78 -16.80
N GLN A 166 9.38 3.42 -16.13
CA GLN A 166 9.69 4.60 -15.31
C GLN A 166 10.70 4.29 -14.20
N GLY A 167 10.54 3.17 -13.48
CA GLY A 167 11.48 2.77 -12.43
C GLY A 167 12.90 2.52 -12.94
N LYS A 168 13.07 1.91 -14.13
CA LYS A 168 14.39 1.78 -14.78
C LYS A 168 14.94 3.13 -15.19
N TRP A 169 14.12 4.02 -15.74
CA TRP A 169 14.56 5.37 -16.11
C TRP A 169 15.09 6.12 -14.90
N VAL A 170 14.38 6.05 -13.76
CA VAL A 170 14.82 6.66 -12.49
C VAL A 170 16.12 6.04 -12.00
N HIS A 171 16.32 4.73 -12.11
CA HIS A 171 17.60 4.09 -11.79
C HIS A 171 18.75 4.61 -12.65
N VAL A 172 18.54 4.73 -13.97
CA VAL A 172 19.53 5.31 -14.89
C VAL A 172 19.78 6.80 -14.58
N TYR A 173 18.74 7.53 -14.17
CA TYR A 173 18.87 8.91 -13.72
C TYR A 173 19.77 9.00 -12.48
N ILE A 174 19.55 8.16 -11.47
CA ILE A 174 20.38 8.08 -10.26
C ILE A 174 21.85 7.87 -10.65
N ASP A 175 22.13 6.88 -11.50
CA ASP A 175 23.49 6.54 -11.95
C ASP A 175 24.20 7.69 -12.70
N LYS A 176 23.44 8.56 -13.37
CA LYS A 176 23.96 9.70 -14.14
C LYS A 176 23.96 11.02 -13.36
N SER A 177 23.25 11.08 -12.25
CA SER A 177 23.09 12.29 -11.44
C SER A 177 24.25 12.46 -10.45
N GLU A 178 24.38 13.67 -9.91
CA GLU A 178 25.30 13.95 -8.80
C GLU A 178 24.73 13.53 -7.42
N VAL A 179 23.57 12.85 -7.38
CA VAL A 179 22.93 12.45 -6.12
C VAL A 179 23.72 11.32 -5.47
N ALA A 180 24.09 11.50 -4.21
CA ALA A 180 24.76 10.45 -3.45
C ALA A 180 23.85 9.24 -3.28
N VAL A 181 24.32 8.06 -3.71
CA VAL A 181 23.59 6.79 -3.56
C VAL A 181 23.64 6.36 -2.09
N SER A 182 22.57 6.64 -1.36
CA SER A 182 22.41 6.29 0.05
C SER A 182 21.80 4.89 0.24
N SER A 183 21.82 4.38 1.49
CA SER A 183 21.10 3.16 1.86
C SER A 183 19.61 3.22 1.52
N ASN A 184 18.98 4.37 1.69
CA ASN A 184 17.54 4.54 1.43
C ASN A 184 17.23 4.37 -0.07
N ILE A 185 18.06 4.94 -0.95
CA ILE A 185 17.90 4.79 -2.40
C ILE A 185 18.07 3.32 -2.81
N LEU A 186 19.10 2.65 -2.28
CA LEU A 186 19.35 1.23 -2.59
C LEU A 186 18.19 0.33 -2.12
N THR A 187 17.67 0.58 -0.91
CA THR A 187 16.50 -0.12 -0.38
C THR A 187 15.26 0.12 -1.25
N ALA A 188 15.02 1.37 -1.67
CA ALA A 188 13.91 1.73 -2.54
C ALA A 188 14.03 1.10 -3.94
N LEU A 189 15.24 0.97 -4.49
CA LEU A 189 15.49 0.29 -5.76
C LEU A 189 15.20 -1.22 -5.67
N ILE A 190 15.60 -1.88 -4.57
CA ILE A 190 15.30 -3.30 -4.32
C ILE A 190 13.77 -3.49 -4.28
N ASP A 191 13.07 -2.69 -3.47
CA ASP A 191 11.61 -2.77 -3.33
C ASP A 191 10.89 -2.50 -4.66
N MET A 192 11.30 -1.44 -5.38
CA MET A 192 10.74 -1.09 -6.68
C MET A 192 10.88 -2.23 -7.68
N TYR A 193 12.09 -2.77 -7.88
CA TYR A 193 12.26 -3.87 -8.81
C TYR A 193 11.49 -5.13 -8.41
N ALA A 194 11.45 -5.45 -7.12
CA ALA A 194 10.70 -6.59 -6.62
C ALA A 194 9.19 -6.44 -6.88
N LYS A 195 8.59 -5.29 -6.54
CA LYS A 195 7.16 -4.99 -6.73
C LYS A 195 6.76 -4.71 -8.18
N CYS A 196 7.71 -4.40 -9.06
CA CYS A 196 7.51 -4.30 -10.52
C CYS A 196 7.68 -5.64 -11.25
N GLY A 197 7.83 -6.75 -10.54
CA GLY A 197 7.88 -8.09 -11.12
C GLY A 197 9.27 -8.47 -11.69
N ARG A 198 10.32 -7.75 -11.31
CA ARG A 198 11.71 -7.96 -11.75
C ARG A 198 12.60 -8.34 -10.57
N ILE A 199 12.31 -9.48 -9.94
CA ILE A 199 13.08 -10.00 -8.81
C ILE A 199 14.55 -10.27 -9.17
N ASP A 200 14.84 -10.54 -10.44
CA ASP A 200 16.20 -10.67 -10.96
C ASP A 200 16.98 -9.35 -10.85
N CYS A 201 16.35 -8.22 -11.19
CA CYS A 201 16.95 -6.89 -11.02
C CYS A 201 17.16 -6.57 -9.54
N ALA A 202 16.16 -6.86 -8.69
CA ALA A 202 16.26 -6.65 -7.25
C ALA A 202 17.44 -7.42 -6.64
N LYS A 203 17.60 -8.71 -6.98
CA LYS A 203 18.76 -9.53 -6.58
C LYS A 203 20.08 -8.93 -7.07
N ARG A 204 20.14 -8.41 -8.30
CA ARG A 204 21.35 -7.75 -8.83
C ARG A 204 21.74 -6.50 -8.04
N VAL A 205 20.78 -5.65 -7.68
CA VAL A 205 21.03 -4.48 -6.83
C VAL A 205 21.51 -4.94 -5.46
N PHE A 206 20.77 -5.84 -4.81
CA PHE A 206 21.08 -6.38 -3.48
C PHE A 206 22.48 -7.00 -3.38
N ASN A 207 22.89 -7.77 -4.38
CA ASN A 207 24.19 -8.45 -4.39
C ASN A 207 25.39 -7.50 -4.58
N ARG A 208 25.17 -6.31 -5.15
CA ARG A 208 26.24 -5.30 -5.33
C ARG A 208 26.56 -4.52 -4.07
N ILE A 209 25.71 -4.60 -3.04
CA ILE A 209 25.86 -3.85 -1.80
C ILE A 209 26.82 -4.62 -0.88
N SER A 210 27.86 -3.96 -0.38
CA SER A 210 28.85 -4.55 0.53
C SER A 210 28.35 -4.59 1.98
N GLU A 211 27.76 -3.51 2.46
CA GLU A 211 27.23 -3.37 3.81
C GLU A 211 25.72 -3.21 3.75
N ARG A 212 24.99 -4.22 4.23
CA ARG A 212 23.54 -4.27 4.16
C ARG A 212 22.92 -4.04 5.53
N ASP A 213 22.02 -3.08 5.60
CA ASP A 213 21.22 -2.86 6.81
C ASP A 213 19.97 -3.74 6.83
N VAL A 214 19.24 -3.69 7.95
CA VAL A 214 18.03 -4.48 8.16
C VAL A 214 16.97 -4.23 7.09
N PHE A 215 16.90 -3.01 6.55
CA PHE A 215 15.87 -2.63 5.58
C PHE A 215 16.14 -3.26 4.22
N MET A 216 17.40 -3.32 3.78
CA MET A 216 17.77 -4.00 2.53
C MET A 216 17.47 -5.50 2.58
N TRP A 217 17.82 -6.16 3.69
CA TRP A 217 17.48 -7.58 3.92
C TRP A 217 15.98 -7.80 3.89
N THR A 218 15.23 -6.96 4.60
CA THR A 218 13.76 -7.02 4.68
C THR A 218 13.11 -6.84 3.32
N SER A 219 13.56 -5.87 2.52
CA SER A 219 13.07 -5.61 1.16
C SER A 219 13.30 -6.79 0.23
N MET A 220 14.48 -7.41 0.29
CA MET A 220 14.80 -8.59 -0.53
C MET A 220 13.97 -9.81 -0.10
N ILE A 221 13.85 -10.09 1.21
CA ILE A 221 13.03 -11.17 1.75
C ILE A 221 11.57 -11.00 1.34
N SER A 222 11.00 -9.82 1.58
CA SER A 222 9.61 -9.49 1.23
C SER A 222 9.38 -9.61 -0.28
N GLY A 223 10.33 -9.14 -1.08
CA GLY A 223 10.34 -9.32 -2.53
C GLY A 223 10.24 -10.78 -2.95
N LEU A 224 11.08 -11.65 -2.40
CA LEU A 224 11.07 -13.09 -2.70
C LEU A 224 9.75 -13.75 -2.28
N SER A 225 9.26 -13.39 -1.09
CA SER A 225 7.99 -13.89 -0.56
C SER A 225 6.79 -13.51 -1.43
N MET A 226 6.74 -12.27 -1.94
CA MET A 226 5.70 -11.84 -2.88
C MET A 226 5.77 -12.63 -4.21
N HIS A 227 6.96 -13.06 -4.63
CA HIS A 227 7.15 -13.89 -5.82
C HIS A 227 6.88 -15.38 -5.59
N GLY A 228 6.52 -15.79 -4.37
CA GLY A 228 6.33 -17.20 -4.02
C GLY A 228 7.63 -18.01 -3.94
N LEU A 229 8.78 -17.32 -3.81
CA LEU A 229 10.11 -17.93 -3.72
C LEU A 229 10.51 -18.10 -2.25
N GLY A 230 9.69 -18.80 -1.46
CA GLY A 230 9.88 -18.91 0.00
C GLY A 230 11.20 -19.57 0.41
N LYS A 231 11.69 -20.53 -0.37
CA LYS A 231 13.02 -21.16 -0.12
C LYS A 231 14.16 -20.16 -0.27
N ASP A 232 14.13 -19.35 -1.32
CA ASP A 232 15.10 -18.27 -1.52
C ASP A 232 14.99 -17.22 -0.39
N ALA A 233 13.76 -16.90 0.05
CA ALA A 233 13.54 -15.97 1.15
C ALA A 233 14.16 -16.47 2.46
N LEU A 234 14.02 -17.76 2.77
CA LEU A 234 14.66 -18.42 3.93
C LEU A 234 16.19 -18.44 3.80
N GLN A 235 16.71 -18.60 2.58
CA GLN A 235 18.15 -18.55 2.34
C GLN A 235 18.71 -17.14 2.63
N ILE A 236 18.06 -16.09 2.11
CA ILE A 236 18.43 -14.70 2.39
C ILE A 236 18.29 -14.39 3.88
N PHE A 237 17.23 -14.86 4.54
CA PHE A 237 17.07 -14.70 5.99
C PHE A 237 18.19 -15.40 6.77
N SER A 238 18.60 -16.60 6.35
CA SER A 238 19.69 -17.33 6.99
C SER A 238 21.04 -16.61 6.81
N GLN A 239 21.28 -15.99 5.65
CA GLN A 239 22.46 -15.14 5.40
C GLN A 239 22.48 -13.91 6.30
N MET A 240 21.33 -13.21 6.43
CA MET A 240 21.17 -12.08 7.35
C MET A 240 21.58 -12.44 8.79
N LEU A 241 21.12 -13.60 9.28
CA LEU A 241 21.46 -14.08 10.62
C LEU A 241 22.95 -14.45 10.74
N ALA A 242 23.54 -15.05 9.70
CA ALA A 242 24.97 -15.39 9.67
C ALA A 242 25.87 -14.15 9.69
N GLU A 243 25.42 -13.04 9.12
CA GLU A 243 26.09 -11.74 9.19
C GLU A 243 25.85 -11.00 10.52
N GLY A 244 25.13 -11.63 11.47
CA GLY A 244 24.87 -11.07 12.79
C GLY A 244 23.80 -9.97 12.81
N ILE A 245 23.07 -9.77 11.71
CA ILE A 245 22.02 -8.77 11.61
C ILE A 245 20.74 -9.34 12.25
N LYS A 246 20.23 -8.66 13.28
CA LYS A 246 19.00 -9.07 13.96
C LYS A 246 17.76 -8.72 13.11
N PRO A 247 16.82 -9.66 12.93
CA PRO A 247 15.58 -9.36 12.23
C PRO A 247 14.68 -8.46 13.06
N ASP A 248 13.77 -7.76 12.38
CA ASP A 248 12.71 -6.99 13.00
C ASP A 248 11.31 -7.61 12.72
N ASN A 249 10.26 -6.93 13.16
CA ASN A 249 8.88 -7.39 12.94
C ASN A 249 8.57 -7.54 11.44
N ILE A 250 9.06 -6.62 10.60
CA ILE A 250 8.75 -6.62 9.16
C ILE A 250 9.51 -7.76 8.46
N THR A 251 10.76 -7.99 8.87
CA THR A 251 11.59 -9.10 8.40
C THR A 251 10.86 -10.43 8.62
N LEU A 252 10.45 -10.70 9.86
CA LEU A 252 9.81 -11.98 10.22
C LEU A 252 8.44 -12.14 9.55
N LEU A 253 7.66 -11.06 9.42
CA LEU A 253 6.44 -11.06 8.63
C LEU A 253 6.71 -11.43 7.16
N GLY A 254 7.76 -10.86 6.56
CA GLY A 254 8.22 -11.18 5.21
C GLY A 254 8.55 -12.66 5.05
N VAL A 255 9.30 -13.25 5.99
CA VAL A 255 9.65 -14.68 5.94
C VAL A 255 8.42 -15.58 6.12
N LEU A 256 7.53 -15.26 7.07
CA LEU A 256 6.30 -16.01 7.30
C LEU A 256 5.38 -16.01 6.06
N ASN A 257 5.25 -14.87 5.38
CA ASN A 257 4.55 -14.79 4.09
C ASN A 257 5.20 -15.68 3.03
N GLY A 258 6.53 -15.72 2.97
CA GLY A 258 7.26 -16.59 2.05
C GLY A 258 6.98 -18.07 2.31
N CYS A 259 6.95 -18.46 3.59
CA CYS A 259 6.56 -19.80 4.00
C CYS A 259 5.10 -20.09 3.63
N SER A 260 4.17 -19.17 3.90
CA SER A 260 2.74 -19.32 3.57
C SER A 260 2.52 -19.51 2.08
N HIS A 261 3.13 -18.67 1.23
CA HIS A 261 2.95 -18.77 -0.22
C HIS A 261 3.62 -19.99 -0.86
N SER A 262 4.56 -20.63 -0.15
CA SER A 262 5.34 -21.77 -0.64
C SER A 262 5.00 -23.10 0.06
N GLY A 263 4.05 -23.10 0.99
CA GLY A 263 3.63 -24.28 1.75
C GLY A 263 4.69 -24.83 2.72
N LEU A 264 5.63 -23.99 3.17
CA LEU A 264 6.72 -24.38 4.08
C LEU A 264 6.23 -24.36 5.54
N VAL A 265 5.35 -25.31 5.88
CA VAL A 265 4.65 -25.33 7.19
C VAL A 265 5.61 -25.49 8.35
N ALA A 266 6.57 -26.41 8.26
CA ALA A 266 7.50 -26.70 9.35
C ALA A 266 8.39 -25.48 9.66
N GLU A 267 8.95 -24.86 8.61
CA GLU A 267 9.80 -23.69 8.70
C GLU A 267 9.00 -22.47 9.19
N GLY A 268 7.80 -22.23 8.65
CA GLY A 268 6.93 -21.14 9.09
C GLY A 268 6.53 -21.25 10.56
N CYS A 269 6.14 -22.44 11.02
CA CYS A 269 5.88 -22.68 12.45
C CYS A 269 7.13 -22.47 13.30
N SER A 270 8.29 -23.00 12.87
CA SER A 270 9.54 -22.84 13.58
C SER A 270 9.91 -21.36 13.75
N ILE A 271 9.79 -20.55 12.69
CA ILE A 271 10.05 -19.11 12.76
C ILE A 271 9.08 -18.42 13.71
N PHE A 272 7.78 -18.71 13.61
CA PHE A 272 6.76 -18.08 14.44
C PHE A 272 6.98 -18.34 15.94
N TYR A 273 7.19 -19.59 16.35
CA TYR A 273 7.37 -19.92 17.76
C TYR A 273 8.73 -19.50 18.32
N ASN A 274 9.70 -19.19 17.46
CA ASN A 274 11.01 -18.67 17.87
C ASN A 274 11.11 -17.13 17.83
N MET A 275 10.04 -16.42 17.43
CA MET A 275 10.02 -14.95 17.38
C MET A 275 10.46 -14.30 18.70
N GLU A 276 9.85 -14.72 19.80
CA GLU A 276 10.14 -14.20 21.13
C GLU A 276 11.37 -14.87 21.77
N PRO A 277 11.52 -16.21 21.78
CA PRO A 277 12.68 -16.86 22.39
C PRO A 277 14.04 -16.49 21.78
N LEU A 278 14.14 -16.34 20.45
CA LEU A 278 15.43 -16.08 19.80
C LEU A 278 15.69 -14.60 19.54
N TRP A 279 14.64 -13.82 19.24
CA TRP A 279 14.80 -12.43 18.80
C TRP A 279 14.09 -11.40 19.70
N GLY A 280 13.37 -11.85 20.73
CA GLY A 280 12.64 -10.95 21.64
C GLY A 280 11.49 -10.19 20.97
N ILE A 281 10.97 -10.71 19.85
CA ILE A 281 9.90 -10.07 19.08
C ILE A 281 8.57 -10.73 19.43
N VAL A 282 7.70 -9.96 20.09
CA VAL A 282 6.34 -10.42 20.41
C VAL A 282 5.49 -10.48 19.13
N PRO A 283 4.87 -11.62 18.81
CA PRO A 283 4.01 -11.74 17.64
C PRO A 283 2.81 -10.78 17.67
N LYS A 284 2.72 -9.91 16.66
CA LYS A 284 1.57 -9.04 16.39
C LYS A 284 0.49 -9.72 15.55
N ILE A 285 -0.70 -9.11 15.45
CA ILE A 285 -1.85 -9.57 14.67
C ILE A 285 -1.49 -10.05 13.25
N ALA A 286 -0.61 -9.31 12.55
CA ALA A 286 -0.16 -9.67 11.21
C ALA A 286 0.60 -11.00 11.15
N HIS A 287 1.43 -11.31 12.16
CA HIS A 287 2.18 -12.57 12.22
C HIS A 287 1.24 -13.76 12.46
N TYR A 288 0.24 -13.59 13.34
CA TYR A 288 -0.81 -14.58 13.53
C TYR A 288 -1.59 -14.80 12.23
N GLY A 289 -1.96 -13.72 11.53
CA GLY A 289 -2.59 -13.79 10.22
C GLY A 289 -1.81 -14.66 9.23
N CYS A 290 -0.49 -14.47 9.13
CA CYS A 290 0.37 -15.31 8.27
C CYS A 290 0.43 -16.77 8.72
N LEU A 291 0.54 -17.04 10.02
CA LEU A 291 0.56 -18.42 10.53
C LEU A 291 -0.77 -19.14 10.24
N ILE A 292 -1.89 -18.46 10.45
CA ILE A 292 -3.24 -19.00 10.22
C ILE A 292 -3.47 -19.25 8.73
N ASP A 293 -3.05 -18.32 7.87
CA ASP A 293 -3.09 -18.48 6.41
C ASP A 293 -2.22 -19.68 5.97
N LEU A 294 -1.01 -19.84 6.51
CA LEU A 294 -0.12 -20.99 6.24
C LEU A 294 -0.77 -22.32 6.65
N LEU A 295 -1.28 -22.42 7.87
CA LEU A 295 -1.93 -23.64 8.39
C LEU A 295 -3.22 -23.94 7.63
N GLY A 296 -4.01 -22.91 7.34
CA GLY A 296 -5.27 -22.99 6.62
C GLY A 296 -5.08 -23.52 5.19
N ARG A 297 -4.13 -22.95 4.43
CA ARG A 297 -3.77 -23.45 3.09
C ARG A 297 -3.28 -24.89 3.12
N ALA A 298 -2.54 -25.28 4.17
CA ALA A 298 -2.06 -26.65 4.35
C ALA A 298 -3.14 -27.66 4.80
N GLY A 299 -4.38 -27.21 5.00
CA GLY A 299 -5.50 -28.07 5.45
C GLY A 299 -5.48 -28.38 6.93
N GLN A 300 -4.59 -27.76 7.71
CA GLN A 300 -4.50 -27.94 9.17
C GLN A 300 -5.52 -27.03 9.89
N LEU A 301 -6.79 -27.10 9.50
CA LEU A 301 -7.83 -26.15 9.93
C LEU A 301 -8.09 -26.17 11.43
N ILE A 302 -8.10 -27.35 12.05
CA ILE A 302 -8.29 -27.50 13.51
C ILE A 302 -7.18 -26.78 14.26
N ARG A 303 -5.92 -27.03 13.87
CA ARG A 303 -4.75 -26.37 14.46
C ARG A 303 -4.77 -24.86 14.24
N ALA A 304 -5.18 -24.40 13.06
CA ALA A 304 -5.35 -22.98 12.77
C ALA A 304 -6.40 -22.34 13.70
N PHE A 305 -7.52 -23.02 13.95
CA PHE A 305 -8.56 -22.54 14.86
C PHE A 305 -8.11 -22.56 16.33
N GLU A 306 -7.31 -23.55 16.76
CA GLU A 306 -6.70 -23.57 18.08
C GLU A 306 -5.75 -22.38 18.29
N VAL A 307 -4.94 -22.03 17.29
CA VAL A 307 -4.08 -20.84 17.33
C VAL A 307 -4.93 -19.58 17.56
N VAL A 308 -6.02 -19.41 16.81
CA VAL A 308 -6.95 -18.26 16.97
C VAL A 308 -7.58 -18.20 18.37
N LYS A 309 -7.85 -19.34 19.00
CA LYS A 309 -8.37 -19.36 20.38
C LYS A 309 -7.33 -19.03 21.44
N SER A 310 -6.07 -19.39 21.18
CA SER A 310 -4.97 -19.25 22.13
C SER A 310 -4.24 -17.92 22.05
N MET A 311 -4.50 -17.11 21.00
CA MET A 311 -3.76 -15.87 20.80
C MET A 311 -4.08 -14.83 21.89
N PRO A 312 -3.08 -14.06 22.36
CA PRO A 312 -3.25 -13.09 23.44
C PRO A 312 -3.84 -11.74 22.96
N ILE A 313 -4.18 -11.63 21.68
CA ILE A 313 -4.67 -10.41 21.02
C ILE A 313 -6.02 -10.76 20.38
N GLU A 314 -6.97 -9.84 20.38
CA GLU A 314 -8.27 -10.07 19.74
C GLU A 314 -8.11 -10.31 18.22
N PRO A 315 -8.70 -11.37 17.65
CA PRO A 315 -8.60 -11.65 16.22
C PRO A 315 -9.38 -10.63 15.39
N ASP A 316 -8.74 -10.08 14.37
CA ASP A 316 -9.37 -9.13 13.46
C ASP A 316 -10.14 -9.81 12.32
N VAL A 317 -10.86 -9.00 11.54
CA VAL A 317 -11.63 -9.43 10.36
C VAL A 317 -10.75 -10.19 9.35
N VAL A 318 -9.46 -9.87 9.25
CA VAL A 318 -8.54 -10.49 8.30
C VAL A 318 -8.24 -11.94 8.69
N ILE A 319 -8.01 -12.20 9.98
CA ILE A 319 -7.81 -13.54 10.53
C ILE A 319 -9.03 -14.44 10.27
N TRP A 320 -10.23 -13.95 10.60
CA TRP A 320 -11.46 -14.73 10.40
C TRP A 320 -11.71 -15.05 8.93
N ARG A 321 -11.44 -14.09 8.03
CA ARG A 321 -11.52 -14.30 6.58
C ARG A 321 -10.53 -15.35 6.08
N ALA A 322 -9.28 -15.34 6.56
CA ALA A 322 -8.27 -16.33 6.17
C ALA A 322 -8.68 -17.76 6.56
N LEU A 323 -9.17 -17.94 7.78
CA LEU A 323 -9.61 -19.25 8.27
C LEU A 323 -10.83 -19.77 7.50
N LEU A 324 -11.84 -18.94 7.25
CA LEU A 324 -13.05 -19.34 6.52
C LEU A 324 -12.81 -19.55 5.02
N SER A 325 -11.91 -18.76 4.41
CA SER A 325 -11.44 -19.06 3.06
C SER A 325 -10.78 -20.43 2.99
N SER A 326 -10.05 -20.83 4.04
CA SER A 326 -9.42 -22.15 4.11
C SER A 326 -10.46 -23.26 4.29
N CYS A 327 -11.48 -23.07 5.13
CA CYS A 327 -12.61 -24.01 5.24
C CYS A 327 -13.31 -24.22 3.88
N ARG A 328 -13.50 -23.16 3.10
CA ARG A 328 -14.05 -23.25 1.74
C ARG A 328 -13.17 -24.07 0.80
N ILE A 329 -11.86 -23.79 0.79
CA ILE A 329 -10.88 -24.49 -0.07
C ILE A 329 -10.85 -26.00 0.23
N HIS A 330 -10.96 -26.37 1.51
CA HIS A 330 -10.91 -27.76 1.96
C HIS A 330 -12.31 -28.39 2.18
N CYS A 331 -13.38 -27.68 1.78
CA CYS A 331 -14.77 -28.11 1.91
C CYS A 331 -15.22 -28.51 3.33
N ASP A 332 -14.64 -27.89 4.37
CA ASP A 332 -15.02 -28.11 5.78
C ASP A 332 -16.10 -27.13 6.23
N VAL A 333 -17.34 -27.41 5.81
CA VAL A 333 -18.52 -26.59 6.14
C VAL A 333 -18.77 -26.57 7.65
N GLY A 334 -18.59 -27.72 8.34
CA GLY A 334 -18.89 -27.85 9.76
C GLY A 334 -17.98 -27.00 10.65
N LEU A 335 -16.67 -26.93 10.35
CA LEU A 335 -15.80 -25.99 11.04
C LEU A 335 -16.14 -24.54 10.69
N GLY A 336 -16.53 -24.28 9.43
CA GLY A 336 -16.99 -22.97 9.00
C GLY A 336 -18.18 -22.44 9.81
N GLU A 337 -19.20 -23.27 10.02
CA GLU A 337 -20.36 -22.94 10.86
C GLU A 337 -19.95 -22.67 12.30
N ARG A 338 -19.08 -23.51 12.89
CA ARG A 338 -18.57 -23.30 14.25
C ARG A 338 -17.83 -21.98 14.43
N ILE A 339 -17.08 -21.54 13.41
CA ILE A 339 -16.38 -20.26 13.44
C ILE A 339 -17.40 -19.11 13.41
N ILE A 340 -18.41 -19.19 12.54
CA ILE A 340 -19.46 -18.18 12.43
C ILE A 340 -20.23 -18.06 13.76
N ASP A 341 -20.60 -19.18 14.37
CA ASP A 341 -21.29 -19.20 15.66
C ASP A 341 -20.43 -18.58 16.76
N HIS A 342 -19.12 -18.87 16.75
CA HIS A 342 -18.19 -18.28 17.70
C HIS A 342 -18.06 -16.76 17.54
N ILE A 343 -17.99 -16.26 16.31
CA ILE A 343 -17.95 -14.82 16.01
C ILE A 343 -19.26 -14.14 16.46
N ALA A 344 -20.41 -14.77 16.20
CA ALA A 344 -21.72 -14.23 16.59
C ALA A 344 -21.87 -14.06 18.12
N GLN A 345 -21.16 -14.87 18.90
CA GLN A 345 -21.15 -14.81 20.37
C GLN A 345 -20.23 -13.72 20.94
N LEU A 346 -19.30 -13.15 20.14
CA LEU A 346 -18.24 -12.25 20.62
C LEU A 346 -18.62 -10.74 20.69
N ASP A 347 -19.86 -10.36 20.33
CA ASP A 347 -20.50 -9.01 20.45
C ASP A 347 -20.98 -8.46 19.07
N PRO A 348 -22.31 -8.45 18.82
CA PRO A 348 -22.91 -7.93 17.59
C PRO A 348 -22.78 -6.41 17.39
N SER A 349 -22.53 -5.63 18.45
CA SER A 349 -22.78 -4.17 18.43
C SER A 349 -21.54 -3.29 18.22
N ASN A 350 -20.33 -3.80 18.44
CA ASN A 350 -19.08 -3.04 18.31
C ASN A 350 -18.35 -3.22 16.97
N HIS A 351 -18.84 -4.13 16.12
CA HIS A 351 -18.23 -4.43 14.83
C HIS A 351 -18.98 -3.73 13.70
N GLY A 352 -18.69 -2.45 13.44
CA GLY A 352 -19.22 -1.72 12.27
C GLY A 352 -18.92 -2.41 10.90
N GLY A 353 -18.03 -3.41 10.89
CA GLY A 353 -17.76 -4.31 9.76
C GLY A 353 -18.19 -5.78 9.97
N GLY A 354 -18.87 -6.12 11.07
CA GLY A 354 -19.30 -7.47 11.44
C GLY A 354 -20.30 -8.06 10.47
N HIS A 355 -21.22 -7.24 9.94
CA HIS A 355 -22.15 -7.66 8.90
C HIS A 355 -21.47 -7.91 7.54
N VAL A 356 -20.46 -7.10 7.19
CA VAL A 356 -19.63 -7.32 5.99
C VAL A 356 -18.79 -8.58 6.13
N LEU A 357 -18.25 -8.82 7.32
CA LEU A 357 -17.58 -10.06 7.66
C LEU A 357 -18.58 -11.21 7.49
N LEU A 358 -19.65 -11.28 8.28
CA LEU A 358 -20.68 -12.35 8.25
C LEU A 358 -21.24 -12.60 6.84
N SER A 359 -21.54 -11.56 6.03
CA SER A 359 -21.99 -11.71 4.65
C SER A 359 -20.96 -12.44 3.77
N ASN A 360 -19.69 -12.02 3.85
CA ASN A 360 -18.61 -12.69 3.13
C ASN A 360 -18.33 -14.10 3.68
N LEU A 361 -18.54 -14.30 4.99
CA LEU A 361 -18.37 -15.61 5.64
C LEU A 361 -19.44 -16.60 5.15
N TYR A 362 -20.73 -16.23 5.17
CA TYR A 362 -21.82 -17.05 4.65
C TYR A 362 -21.66 -17.33 3.15
N ALA A 363 -21.19 -16.35 2.37
CA ALA A 363 -20.87 -16.55 0.96
C ALA A 363 -19.73 -17.55 0.76
N ALA A 364 -18.70 -17.53 1.62
CA ALA A 364 -17.58 -18.45 1.55
C ALA A 364 -17.97 -19.91 1.83
N ILE A 365 -18.98 -20.16 2.67
CA ILE A 365 -19.47 -21.53 2.96
C ILE A 365 -20.75 -21.92 2.18
N GLY A 366 -21.27 -21.04 1.31
CA GLY A 366 -22.38 -21.34 0.40
C GLY A 366 -23.80 -21.14 0.95
N HIS A 367 -23.97 -20.45 2.07
CA HIS A 367 -25.28 -20.16 2.70
C HIS A 367 -25.89 -18.85 2.19
N TRP A 368 -26.37 -18.87 0.94
CA TRP A 368 -26.84 -17.68 0.21
C TRP A 368 -28.07 -16.98 0.82
N ASP A 369 -28.92 -17.73 1.50
CA ASP A 369 -30.08 -17.24 2.24
C ASP A 369 -29.68 -16.23 3.34
N LYS A 370 -28.59 -16.52 4.05
CA LYS A 370 -28.05 -15.65 5.12
C LYS A 370 -27.21 -14.49 4.58
N VAL A 371 -26.67 -14.60 3.36
CA VAL A 371 -25.92 -13.52 2.68
C VAL A 371 -26.83 -12.34 2.37
N ALA A 372 -28.05 -12.60 1.87
CA ALA A 372 -29.02 -11.56 1.54
C ALA A 372 -29.41 -10.73 2.77
N GLY A 373 -29.69 -11.41 3.89
CA GLY A 373 -30.01 -10.75 5.17
C GLY A 373 -28.86 -9.87 5.70
N ALA A 374 -27.62 -10.35 5.61
CA ALA A 374 -26.45 -9.59 6.06
C ALA A 374 -26.17 -8.33 5.20
N ARG A 375 -26.54 -8.34 3.91
CA ARG A 375 -26.31 -7.18 3.01
C ARG A 375 -27.35 -6.10 3.08
N ASN A 376 -28.61 -6.45 3.36
CA ASN A 376 -29.64 -5.44 3.60
C ASN A 376 -29.29 -4.55 4.80
N MET A 377 -28.66 -5.11 5.84
CA MET A 377 -28.11 -4.33 6.95
C MET A 377 -26.90 -3.48 6.54
N MET A 378 -26.11 -3.90 5.55
CA MET A 378 -24.95 -3.13 5.06
C MET A 378 -25.35 -1.88 4.26
N SER A 379 -26.44 -1.94 3.48
CA SER A 379 -26.96 -0.79 2.75
C SER A 379 -27.48 0.32 3.67
N GLU A 380 -27.92 -0.02 4.88
CA GLU A 380 -28.38 0.94 5.89
C GLU A 380 -27.22 1.65 6.62
N ILE A 381 -26.00 1.10 6.58
CA ILE A 381 -24.82 1.61 7.31
C ILE A 381 -23.89 2.46 6.41
N GLY A 382 -24.10 2.48 5.09
CA GLY A 382 -23.34 3.35 4.18
C GLY A 382 -21.86 3.00 4.04
N VAL A 383 -21.51 1.70 4.00
CA VAL A 383 -20.12 1.25 3.81
C VAL A 383 -19.64 1.52 2.38
N GLU A 384 -18.72 2.48 2.20
CA GLU A 384 -18.01 2.67 0.93
C GLU A 384 -16.99 1.56 0.69
N LEU A 385 -17.20 0.75 -0.34
CA LEU A 385 -16.23 -0.24 -0.81
C LEU A 385 -15.32 0.42 -1.85
N SER A 386 -14.00 0.40 -1.62
CA SER A 386 -13.03 0.84 -2.64
C SER A 386 -13.16 -0.05 -3.88
N PRO A 387 -13.36 0.52 -5.08
CA PRO A 387 -13.51 -0.28 -6.29
C PRO A 387 -12.22 -1.02 -6.63
N GLY A 388 -12.36 -2.21 -7.21
CA GLY A 388 -11.23 -2.95 -7.75
C GLY A 388 -10.63 -2.20 -8.94
N CYS A 389 -9.33 -1.90 -8.86
CA CYS A 389 -8.59 -1.17 -9.88
C CYS A 389 -7.34 -1.95 -10.30
N SER A 390 -7.10 -2.03 -11.61
CA SER A 390 -5.90 -2.63 -12.18
C SER A 390 -5.09 -1.60 -12.97
N TRP A 391 -3.78 -1.63 -12.83
CA TRP A 391 -2.83 -0.80 -13.57
C TRP A 391 -2.00 -1.64 -14.52
N ILE A 392 -1.69 -1.08 -15.69
CA ILE A 392 -0.76 -1.64 -16.67
C ILE A 392 0.09 -0.50 -17.25
N GLU A 393 1.39 -0.73 -17.37
CA GLU A 393 2.31 0.19 -18.04
C GLU A 393 2.55 -0.31 -19.48
N VAL A 394 2.33 0.57 -20.46
CA VAL A 394 2.64 0.33 -21.88
C VAL A 394 3.37 1.56 -22.41
N ASP A 395 4.53 1.37 -23.02
CA ASP A 395 5.36 2.43 -23.59
C ASP A 395 5.66 3.59 -22.61
N GLY A 396 5.87 3.25 -21.33
CA GLY A 396 6.14 4.22 -20.25
C GLY A 396 4.92 4.98 -19.73
N VAL A 397 3.72 4.70 -20.27
CA VAL A 397 2.45 5.31 -19.84
C VAL A 397 1.67 4.32 -18.97
N ILE A 398 1.18 4.81 -17.83
CA ILE A 398 0.41 4.02 -16.87
C ILE A 398 -1.07 4.18 -17.20
N HIS A 399 -1.75 3.07 -17.45
CA HIS A 399 -3.18 3.01 -17.70
C HIS A 399 -3.89 2.35 -16.50
N GLU A 400 -4.95 2.99 -16.03
CA GLU A 400 -5.80 2.49 -14.96
C GLU A 400 -7.13 1.98 -15.51
N PHE A 401 -7.63 0.89 -14.91
CA PHE A 401 -8.88 0.26 -15.28
C PHE A 401 -9.70 -0.04 -14.04
N PHE A 402 -10.95 0.41 -14.01
CA PHE A 402 -11.92 0.04 -12.99
C PHE A 402 -12.83 -1.10 -13.47
N ALA A 403 -13.51 -1.77 -12.55
CA ALA A 403 -14.55 -2.72 -12.94
C ALA A 403 -15.68 -1.97 -13.67
N ALA A 404 -16.13 -2.50 -14.81
CA ALA A 404 -17.11 -1.85 -15.69
C ALA A 404 -16.73 -0.42 -16.13
N ASP A 405 -15.43 -0.17 -16.30
CA ASP A 405 -14.90 1.13 -16.73
C ASP A 405 -15.55 1.63 -18.04
N ARG A 406 -15.79 2.93 -18.08
CA ARG A 406 -16.30 3.67 -19.25
C ARG A 406 -15.48 4.92 -19.56
N LEU A 407 -14.52 5.27 -18.71
CA LEU A 407 -13.79 6.52 -18.73
C LEU A 407 -12.49 6.42 -19.54
N HIS A 408 -11.94 5.21 -19.74
CA HIS A 408 -10.75 5.05 -20.54
C HIS A 408 -10.97 5.54 -21.99
N PRO A 409 -10.09 6.39 -22.56
CA PRO A 409 -10.31 7.00 -23.89
C PRO A 409 -10.53 5.99 -25.03
N ARG A 410 -9.95 4.79 -24.89
CA ARG A 410 -10.04 3.69 -25.87
C ARG A 410 -10.94 2.53 -25.42
N ILE A 411 -11.87 2.76 -24.49
CA ILE A 411 -12.64 1.68 -23.86
C ILE A 411 -13.44 0.83 -24.87
N VAL A 412 -13.95 1.42 -25.94
CA VAL A 412 -14.70 0.71 -26.99
C VAL A 412 -13.84 -0.35 -27.68
N GLU A 413 -12.60 0.00 -28.03
CA GLU A 413 -11.65 -0.94 -28.64
C GLU A 413 -11.26 -2.06 -27.66
N ILE A 414 -11.07 -1.70 -26.39
CA ILE A 414 -10.69 -2.63 -25.33
C ILE A 414 -11.82 -3.64 -25.07
N HIS A 415 -13.07 -3.19 -24.98
CA HIS A 415 -14.24 -4.07 -24.86
C HIS A 415 -14.38 -5.00 -26.05
N LYS A 416 -14.20 -4.48 -27.27
CA LYS A 416 -14.22 -5.31 -28.48
C LYS A 416 -13.13 -6.39 -28.43
N LYS A 417 -11.90 -6.03 -28.02
CA LYS A 417 -10.83 -7.00 -27.86
C LYS A 417 -11.12 -8.02 -26.78
N LEU A 418 -11.61 -7.57 -25.63
CA LEU A 418 -11.92 -8.44 -24.52
C LEU A 418 -12.96 -9.49 -24.93
N ASN A 419 -14.01 -9.08 -25.64
CA ASN A 419 -15.01 -10.02 -26.17
C ASN A 419 -14.38 -11.04 -27.13
N GLU A 420 -13.49 -10.61 -28.04
CA GLU A 420 -12.73 -11.53 -28.91
C GLU A 420 -11.88 -12.52 -28.08
N VAL A 421 -11.18 -12.03 -27.07
CA VAL A 421 -10.32 -12.84 -26.18
C VAL A 421 -11.14 -13.88 -25.44
N LEU A 422 -12.22 -13.46 -24.76
CA LEU A 422 -13.11 -14.33 -24.00
C LEU A 422 -13.76 -15.38 -24.92
N GLN A 423 -14.24 -14.98 -26.11
CA GLN A 423 -14.79 -15.92 -27.08
C GLN A 423 -13.78 -17.00 -27.49
N ARG A 424 -12.53 -16.60 -27.78
CA ARG A 424 -11.47 -17.55 -28.21
C ARG A 424 -11.09 -18.54 -27.11
N ILE A 425 -10.97 -18.10 -25.86
CA ILE A 425 -10.63 -19.00 -24.75
C ILE A 425 -11.80 -19.95 -24.41
N SER A 426 -13.05 -19.50 -24.54
CA SER A 426 -14.24 -20.34 -24.36
C SER A 426 -14.40 -21.37 -25.47
N MET A 427 -14.21 -20.97 -26.75
CA MET A 427 -14.31 -21.91 -27.90
C MET A 427 -13.31 -23.06 -27.81
N LYS A 428 -12.13 -22.83 -27.20
CA LYS A 428 -11.13 -23.88 -27.00
C LYS A 428 -11.37 -24.72 -25.75
N GLY A 429 -12.45 -24.47 -24.99
CA GLY A 429 -12.82 -25.21 -23.78
C GLY A 429 -11.90 -24.96 -22.59
N PHE A 430 -11.05 -23.92 -22.63
CA PHE A 430 -10.08 -23.64 -21.56
C PHE A 430 -10.64 -22.73 -20.46
N TYR A 431 -11.81 -22.13 -20.67
CA TYR A 431 -12.40 -21.19 -19.74
C TYR A 431 -13.94 -21.24 -19.80
N ILE A 432 -14.56 -21.21 -18.62
CA ILE A 432 -16.00 -21.06 -18.43
C ILE A 432 -16.16 -19.97 -17.36
N PRO A 433 -16.88 -18.86 -17.64
CA PRO A 433 -17.12 -17.82 -16.65
C PRO A 433 -17.74 -18.37 -15.36
N ASN A 434 -17.17 -18.02 -14.22
CA ASN A 434 -17.73 -18.43 -12.92
C ASN A 434 -18.76 -17.39 -12.44
N THR A 435 -20.03 -17.57 -12.84
CA THR A 435 -21.14 -16.68 -12.45
C THR A 435 -21.52 -16.75 -10.98
N LYS A 436 -21.08 -17.80 -10.25
CA LYS A 436 -21.37 -17.98 -8.81
C LYS A 436 -20.79 -16.88 -7.92
N GLN A 437 -19.90 -16.03 -8.46
CA GLN A 437 -19.30 -14.90 -7.75
C GLN A 437 -20.08 -13.59 -7.93
N VAL A 438 -21.11 -13.55 -8.79
CA VAL A 438 -21.96 -12.36 -8.98
C VAL A 438 -23.17 -12.46 -8.08
N LEU A 439 -23.31 -11.45 -7.23
CA LEU A 439 -24.14 -11.53 -6.05
C LEU A 439 -25.34 -10.59 -6.14
N PHE A 440 -25.81 -10.36 -7.38
CA PHE A 440 -27.02 -9.62 -7.69
C PHE A 440 -28.04 -10.61 -8.25
N ASP A 441 -29.32 -10.35 -7.98
CA ASP A 441 -30.44 -11.09 -8.56
C ASP A 441 -30.60 -10.67 -10.03
N LEU A 442 -29.69 -11.19 -10.84
CA LEU A 442 -29.53 -10.93 -12.26
C LEU A 442 -29.72 -12.24 -13.02
N SER A 443 -30.15 -12.17 -14.27
CA SER A 443 -30.11 -13.32 -15.17
C SER A 443 -28.69 -13.87 -15.28
N GLU A 444 -28.52 -15.16 -15.59
CA GLU A 444 -27.17 -15.74 -15.74
C GLU A 444 -26.34 -15.02 -16.82
N GLU A 445 -27.00 -14.48 -17.86
CA GLU A 445 -26.37 -13.65 -18.90
C GLU A 445 -25.83 -12.33 -18.35
N GLU A 446 -26.56 -11.66 -17.45
CA GLU A 446 -26.12 -10.43 -16.79
C GLU A 446 -25.03 -10.68 -15.73
N LYS A 447 -25.05 -11.86 -15.09
CA LYS A 447 -23.94 -12.29 -14.22
C LYS A 447 -22.68 -12.56 -15.04
N GLU A 448 -22.77 -13.24 -16.18
CA GLU A 448 -21.64 -13.41 -17.09
C GLU A 448 -21.05 -12.07 -17.54
N GLN A 449 -21.91 -11.09 -17.86
CA GLN A 449 -21.47 -9.73 -18.19
C GLN A 449 -20.74 -9.04 -17.02
N ALA A 450 -21.26 -9.13 -15.79
CA ALA A 450 -20.62 -8.52 -14.62
C ALA A 450 -19.22 -9.12 -14.33
N VAL A 451 -19.04 -10.43 -14.50
CA VAL A 451 -17.72 -11.09 -14.35
C VAL A 451 -16.80 -10.80 -15.54
N SER A 452 -17.36 -10.57 -16.72
CA SER A 452 -16.57 -10.34 -17.93
C SER A 452 -15.78 -9.04 -17.87
N TRP A 453 -16.28 -7.99 -17.21
CA TRP A 453 -15.68 -6.65 -17.18
C TRP A 453 -14.89 -6.34 -15.90
N HIS A 454 -14.22 -7.34 -15.35
CA HIS A 454 -13.24 -7.12 -14.29
C HIS A 454 -12.05 -6.31 -14.81
N SER A 455 -11.54 -5.40 -13.97
CA SER A 455 -10.40 -4.52 -14.31
C SER A 455 -9.17 -5.27 -14.84
N GLU A 456 -8.93 -6.47 -14.34
CA GLU A 456 -7.81 -7.33 -14.71
C GLU A 456 -7.95 -7.79 -16.16
N LYS A 457 -9.17 -8.16 -16.57
CA LYS A 457 -9.51 -8.60 -17.92
C LYS A 457 -9.43 -7.45 -18.93
N LEU A 458 -9.85 -6.25 -18.51
CA LEU A 458 -9.68 -5.03 -19.31
C LEU A 458 -8.19 -4.73 -19.52
N ALA A 459 -7.39 -4.78 -18.44
CA ALA A 459 -5.95 -4.53 -18.50
C ALA A 459 -5.22 -5.54 -19.41
N VAL A 460 -5.53 -6.85 -19.34
CA VAL A 460 -4.90 -7.83 -20.24
C VAL A 460 -5.34 -7.66 -21.69
N ALA A 461 -6.61 -7.31 -21.95
CA ALA A 461 -7.09 -7.03 -23.29
C ALA A 461 -6.40 -5.80 -23.89
N PHE A 462 -6.23 -4.75 -23.09
CA PHE A 462 -5.44 -3.57 -23.46
C PHE A 462 -3.97 -3.93 -23.73
N GLY A 463 -3.35 -4.75 -22.87
CA GLY A 463 -2.00 -5.25 -23.08
C GLY A 463 -1.87 -6.00 -24.41
N LEU A 464 -2.78 -6.94 -24.71
CA LEU A 464 -2.79 -7.70 -25.96
C LEU A 464 -3.02 -6.84 -27.21
N LEU A 465 -3.69 -5.69 -27.09
CA LEU A 465 -3.88 -4.75 -28.19
C LEU A 465 -2.62 -3.96 -28.53
N ASN A 466 -1.85 -3.59 -27.50
CA ASN A 466 -0.83 -2.54 -27.63
C ASN A 466 0.60 -3.03 -27.48
N THR A 467 0.81 -4.34 -27.31
CA THR A 467 2.16 -4.90 -27.14
C THR A 467 2.44 -6.00 -28.16
N GLU A 468 3.67 -6.05 -28.67
CA GLU A 468 4.11 -7.04 -29.66
C GLU A 468 4.06 -8.47 -29.12
N VAL A 469 3.78 -9.46 -29.97
CA VAL A 469 3.78 -10.90 -29.60
C VAL A 469 5.14 -11.29 -28.98
N GLY A 470 5.13 -12.13 -27.93
CA GLY A 470 6.28 -12.40 -27.05
C GLY A 470 6.44 -11.51 -25.79
N THR A 471 6.27 -10.17 -25.86
CA THR A 471 6.39 -9.24 -24.70
C THR A 471 5.53 -9.58 -23.47
N PRO A 472 6.09 -9.80 -22.27
CA PRO A 472 5.26 -10.11 -21.09
C PRO A 472 4.30 -8.96 -20.71
N ILE A 473 3.04 -9.28 -20.40
CA ILE A 473 2.04 -8.32 -19.91
C ILE A 473 2.13 -8.26 -18.38
N ARG A 474 2.31 -7.07 -17.80
CA ARG A 474 2.42 -6.87 -16.35
C ARG A 474 1.24 -6.05 -15.85
N ILE A 475 0.51 -6.58 -14.88
CA ILE A 475 -0.68 -5.97 -14.30
C ILE A 475 -0.51 -5.89 -12.79
N VAL A 476 -0.85 -4.75 -12.20
CA VAL A 476 -0.97 -4.60 -10.75
C VAL A 476 -2.43 -4.46 -10.38
N LYS A 477 -2.88 -5.15 -9.34
CA LYS A 477 -4.24 -5.09 -8.79
C LYS A 477 -4.18 -4.66 -7.33
N ASN A 478 -5.05 -3.73 -6.93
CA ASN A 478 -5.17 -3.27 -5.54
C ASN A 478 -5.82 -4.30 -4.58
N LEU A 479 -6.59 -5.22 -5.13
CA LEU A 479 -7.25 -6.32 -4.41
C LEU A 479 -6.59 -7.67 -4.73
N ARG A 480 -7.00 -8.72 -4.04
CA ARG A 480 -6.65 -10.09 -4.41
C ARG A 480 -7.34 -10.46 -5.72
N ILE A 481 -6.65 -11.14 -6.63
CA ILE A 481 -7.25 -11.61 -7.89
C ILE A 481 -8.39 -12.58 -7.57
N CYS A 482 -9.54 -12.48 -8.26
CA CYS A 482 -10.60 -13.47 -8.07
C CYS A 482 -10.31 -14.77 -8.82
N GLU A 483 -10.97 -15.86 -8.40
CA GLU A 483 -10.78 -17.18 -9.01
C GLU A 483 -11.10 -17.18 -10.51
N ASP A 484 -12.15 -16.46 -10.91
CA ASP A 484 -12.52 -16.34 -12.31
C ASP A 484 -11.43 -15.63 -13.15
N CYS A 485 -10.93 -14.48 -12.68
CA CYS A 485 -9.83 -13.77 -13.32
C CYS A 485 -8.57 -14.64 -13.38
N HIS A 486 -8.26 -15.37 -12.31
CA HIS A 486 -7.12 -16.27 -12.26
C HIS A 486 -7.22 -17.39 -13.32
N CYS A 487 -8.40 -18.01 -13.45
CA CYS A 487 -8.68 -19.00 -14.50
C CYS A 487 -8.65 -18.39 -15.91
N ALA A 488 -9.20 -17.19 -16.10
CA ALA A 488 -9.14 -16.47 -17.36
C ALA A 488 -7.68 -16.18 -17.77
N MET A 489 -6.83 -15.69 -16.86
CA MET A 489 -5.42 -15.42 -17.15
C MET A 489 -4.64 -16.69 -17.52
N LYS A 490 -4.91 -17.82 -16.84
CA LYS A 490 -4.40 -19.13 -17.27
C LYS A 490 -4.79 -19.42 -18.72
N ALA A 491 -6.08 -19.39 -19.04
CA ALA A 491 -6.57 -19.68 -20.38
C ALA A 491 -5.99 -18.73 -21.45
N ILE A 492 -5.94 -17.43 -21.17
CA ILE A 492 -5.38 -16.41 -22.07
C ILE A 492 -3.89 -16.68 -22.32
N SER A 493 -3.11 -16.96 -21.27
CA SER A 493 -1.67 -17.24 -21.41
C SER A 493 -1.39 -18.42 -22.36
N ARG A 494 -2.27 -19.44 -22.35
CA ARG A 494 -2.20 -20.60 -23.24
C ARG A 494 -2.63 -20.29 -24.67
N VAL A 495 -3.76 -19.60 -24.85
CA VAL A 495 -4.35 -19.37 -26.17
C VAL A 495 -3.58 -18.33 -26.98
N PHE A 496 -3.03 -17.32 -26.32
CA PHE A 496 -2.29 -16.22 -26.94
C PHE A 496 -0.76 -16.38 -26.82
N SER A 497 -0.29 -17.50 -26.25
CA SER A 497 1.14 -17.78 -26.03
C SER A 497 1.86 -16.60 -25.39
N ARG A 498 1.26 -16.08 -24.31
CA ARG A 498 1.62 -14.82 -23.68
C ARG A 498 1.93 -15.03 -22.22
N GLU A 499 3.12 -14.61 -21.78
CA GLU A 499 3.39 -14.48 -20.36
C GLU A 499 2.58 -13.32 -19.80
N ILE A 500 1.78 -13.60 -18.76
CA ILE A 500 1.02 -12.59 -18.04
C ILE A 500 1.47 -12.63 -16.58
N VAL A 501 1.89 -11.50 -16.04
CA VAL A 501 2.33 -11.34 -14.66
C VAL A 501 1.34 -10.43 -13.96
N VAL A 502 0.62 -10.94 -12.98
CA VAL A 502 -0.32 -10.16 -12.17
C VAL A 502 0.21 -10.07 -10.75
N ARG A 503 0.52 -8.87 -10.27
CA ARG A 503 0.72 -8.59 -8.84
C ARG A 503 -0.63 -8.24 -8.23
N ASP A 504 -1.13 -9.07 -7.33
CA ASP A 504 -2.27 -8.72 -6.50
C ASP A 504 -1.81 -8.09 -5.18
N ARG A 505 -2.74 -7.85 -4.24
CA ARG A 505 -2.41 -7.27 -2.92
C ARG A 505 -1.40 -8.10 -2.11
N SER A 506 -1.28 -9.40 -2.38
CA SER A 506 -0.52 -10.35 -1.56
C SER A 506 0.72 -10.91 -2.26
N ARG A 507 0.63 -11.18 -3.56
CA ARG A 507 1.67 -11.93 -4.31
C ARG A 507 1.61 -11.69 -5.82
N PHE A 508 2.62 -12.23 -6.49
CA PHE A 508 2.63 -12.39 -7.93
C PHE A 508 2.02 -13.72 -8.36
N HIS A 509 1.32 -13.65 -9.49
CA HIS A 509 0.81 -14.75 -10.28
C HIS A 509 1.42 -14.62 -11.67
N THR A 510 2.33 -15.53 -12.02
CA THR A 510 2.93 -15.58 -13.37
C THR A 510 2.26 -16.69 -14.15
N PHE A 511 1.49 -16.33 -15.16
CA PHE A 511 0.75 -17.23 -16.02
C PHE A 511 1.55 -17.53 -17.28
N ARG A 512 1.83 -18.82 -17.51
CA ARG A 512 2.54 -19.33 -18.69
C ARG A 512 1.88 -20.61 -19.16
N GLU A 513 1.50 -20.66 -20.44
CA GLU A 513 0.98 -21.86 -21.11
C GLU A 513 -0.22 -22.53 -20.39
N GLY A 514 -1.02 -21.76 -19.64
CA GLY A 514 -2.17 -22.30 -18.90
C GLY A 514 -1.89 -22.62 -17.44
N ASN A 515 -0.64 -22.49 -16.98
CA ASN A 515 -0.25 -22.71 -15.60
C ASN A 515 0.05 -21.38 -14.90
N CYS A 516 -0.14 -21.34 -13.58
CA CYS A 516 0.25 -20.21 -12.74
C CYS A 516 1.41 -20.60 -11.83
N SER A 517 2.32 -19.67 -11.55
CA SER A 517 3.41 -19.84 -10.59
C SER A 517 2.96 -20.16 -9.16
N CYS A 518 1.66 -19.98 -8.85
CA CYS A 518 1.09 -20.38 -7.58
C CYS A 518 0.72 -21.86 -7.47
N SER A 519 0.70 -22.61 -8.57
CA SER A 519 0.25 -24.01 -8.60
C SER A 519 -1.15 -24.21 -7.99
N ASP A 520 -2.04 -23.22 -8.14
CA ASP A 520 -3.37 -23.16 -7.52
C ASP A 520 -3.36 -23.19 -5.98
N TYR A 521 -2.20 -22.97 -5.37
CA TYR A 521 -1.99 -22.79 -3.95
C TYR A 521 -1.88 -21.29 -3.63
N TRP A 522 -3.01 -20.58 -3.61
CA TRP A 522 -3.02 -19.12 -3.42
C TRP A 522 -4.15 -18.59 -2.55
#